data_AF-A0A1Z9AUA2-F1
#
_entry.id   AF-A0A1Z9AUA2-F1
#
_cell.length_a   1.000
_cell.length_b   1.000
_cell.length_c   1.000
_cell.angle_alpha   90.00
_cell.angle_beta   90.00
_cell.angle_gamma   90.00
#
_symmetry.space_group_name_H-M   'P 1'
#
loop_
_entity.id
_entity.type
_entity.pdbx_description
1 polymer ?
#
loop_
_entity_poly.entity_id
_entity_poly.type
_entity_poly.pdbx_seq_one_letter_code
_entity_poly.pdbx_strand_id
1 'polypeptide(L)'
;MPKAQKQFTNCNNCYAVVAYDILKWHKPKMNVTIESLMDDSRQSCAGGTAKKIWDLYMSKTIVTTANIPKLIRLLKKGPVGVAIERGHLVTAMSASKHGVLVRDPRDAKEKVVDKTFFQYVTYPV
;
A
#
# COMPACT_ATOMS: atom_id res chain seq x y z
N MET A 1 4.02 -3.10 11.75
CA MET A 1 3.74 -2.00 10.81
C MET A 1 4.27 -0.68 11.40
N PRO A 2 4.68 0.31 10.59
CA PRO A 2 5.00 1.64 11.10
C PRO A 2 3.76 2.32 11.69
N LYS A 3 3.97 3.45 12.40
CA LYS A 3 2.90 4.31 12.89
C LYS A 3 2.00 4.72 11.71
N ALA A 4 0.70 4.49 11.86
CA ALA A 4 -0.26 4.77 10.80
C ALA A 4 -0.22 6.24 10.39
N GLN A 5 -0.24 6.48 9.08
CA GLN A 5 -0.24 7.80 8.48
C GLN A 5 -1.54 8.02 7.70
N LYS A 6 -1.97 9.27 7.62
CA LYS A 6 -3.12 9.67 6.80
C LYS A 6 -2.64 10.24 5.48
N GLN A 7 -3.45 10.09 4.44
CA GLN A 7 -3.34 10.91 3.24
C GLN A 7 -3.54 12.39 3.60
N PHE A 8 -2.94 13.30 2.84
CA PHE A 8 -3.06 14.72 3.13
C PHE A 8 -4.46 15.22 2.79
N THR A 9 -4.91 16.25 3.52
CA THR A 9 -6.18 16.92 3.24
C THR A 9 -6.19 17.45 1.81
N ASN A 10 -7.28 17.21 1.07
CA ASN A 10 -7.45 17.61 -0.33
C ASN A 10 -6.35 17.08 -1.29
N CYS A 11 -5.76 15.92 -0.98
CA CYS A 11 -4.69 15.32 -1.78
C CYS A 11 -4.99 13.84 -2.08
N ASN A 12 -4.87 13.42 -3.35
CA ASN A 12 -5.04 12.02 -3.75
C ASN A 12 -3.73 11.21 -3.61
N ASN A 13 -3.10 11.24 -2.43
CA ASN A 13 -1.80 10.59 -2.18
C ASN A 13 -1.88 9.26 -1.41
N CYS A 14 -3.00 8.54 -1.50
CA CYS A 14 -3.13 7.18 -0.93
C CYS A 14 -2.00 6.24 -1.39
N TYR A 15 -1.54 6.37 -2.63
CA TYR A 15 -0.40 5.62 -3.17
C TYR A 15 0.90 5.84 -2.41
N ALA A 16 1.15 7.07 -1.93
CA ALA A 16 2.37 7.42 -1.21
C ALA A 16 2.31 6.96 0.25
N VAL A 17 1.13 7.03 0.87
CA VAL A 17 0.90 6.48 2.22
C VAL A 17 1.09 4.95 2.23
N VAL A 18 0.51 4.25 1.26
CA VAL A 18 0.70 2.79 1.12
C VAL A 18 2.17 2.47 0.81
N ALA A 19 2.82 3.26 -0.05
CA ALA A 19 4.24 3.09 -0.33
C ALA A 19 5.08 3.25 0.93
N TYR A 20 4.81 4.27 1.74
CA TYR A 20 5.46 4.52 3.03
C TYR A 20 5.28 3.35 3.98
N ASP A 21 4.03 2.90 4.19
CA ASP A 21 3.69 1.80 5.10
C ASP A 21 4.54 0.55 4.81
N ILE A 22 4.57 0.15 3.54
CA ILE A 22 5.24 -1.08 3.08
C ILE A 22 6.75 -0.87 3.04
N LEU A 23 7.23 0.28 2.57
CA LEU A 23 8.66 0.58 2.52
C LEU A 23 9.26 0.61 3.93
N LYS A 24 8.59 1.21 4.92
CA LYS A 24 9.04 1.23 6.31
C LYS A 24 8.92 -0.13 6.99
N TRP A 25 8.03 -1.02 6.51
CA TRP A 25 8.02 -2.41 6.95
C TRP A 25 9.29 -3.15 6.49
N HIS A 26 9.68 -2.99 5.22
CA HIS A 26 10.91 -3.60 4.69
C HIS A 26 12.21 -2.93 5.18
N LYS A 27 12.19 -1.60 5.33
CA LYS A 27 13.36 -0.76 5.65
C LYS A 27 13.05 0.18 6.82
N PRO A 28 12.92 -0.33 8.06
CA PRO A 28 12.43 0.45 9.20
C PRO A 28 13.32 1.63 9.57
N LYS A 29 14.64 1.54 9.31
CA LYS A 29 15.62 2.59 9.61
C LYS A 29 15.70 3.69 8.54
N MET A 30 14.97 3.56 7.43
CA MET A 30 14.98 4.57 6.37
C MET A 30 14.34 5.88 6.84
N ASN A 31 15.04 7.00 6.65
CA ASN A 31 14.55 8.33 7.02
C ASN A 31 13.84 8.99 5.83
N VAL A 32 12.54 8.75 5.71
CA VAL A 32 11.67 9.29 4.64
C VAL A 32 10.35 9.74 5.24
N THR A 33 9.72 10.73 4.62
CA THR A 33 8.34 11.14 4.91
C THR A 33 7.45 10.86 3.70
N ILE A 34 6.14 11.03 3.81
CA ILE A 34 5.25 10.84 2.66
C ILE A 34 5.53 11.92 1.60
N GLU A 35 5.79 13.14 2.04
CA GLU A 35 6.18 14.28 1.19
C GLU A 35 7.46 13.96 0.42
N SER A 36 8.53 13.51 1.10
CA SER A 36 9.79 13.20 0.42
C SER A 36 9.61 12.08 -0.62
N LEU A 37 8.82 11.05 -0.31
CA LEU A 37 8.52 9.98 -1.27
C LEU A 37 7.76 10.49 -2.51
N MET A 38 6.84 11.44 -2.34
CA MET A 38 6.13 12.08 -3.44
C MET A 38 7.08 12.92 -4.29
N ASP A 39 7.91 13.75 -3.67
CA ASP A 39 8.87 14.63 -4.34
C ASP A 39 9.92 13.84 -5.11
N ASP A 40 10.56 12.85 -4.46
CA ASP A 40 11.59 12.02 -5.08
C ASP A 40 11.07 11.24 -6.28
N SER A 41 9.81 10.79 -6.21
CA SER A 41 9.15 10.07 -7.30
C SER A 41 8.49 10.97 -8.34
N ARG A 42 8.58 12.30 -8.17
CA ARG A 42 7.94 13.33 -9.03
C ARG A 42 6.44 13.11 -9.19
N GLN A 43 5.76 12.78 -8.10
CA GLN A 43 4.31 12.56 -8.07
C GLN A 43 3.64 13.59 -7.15
N SER A 44 2.40 13.95 -7.47
CA SER A 44 1.69 15.04 -6.80
C SER A 44 0.36 14.58 -6.20
N CYS A 45 -0.42 15.55 -5.71
CA CYS A 45 -1.77 15.33 -5.22
C CYS A 45 -2.80 14.97 -6.31
N ALA A 46 -2.40 14.98 -7.59
CA ALA A 46 -3.26 14.55 -8.71
C ALA A 46 -3.40 13.02 -8.83
N GLY A 47 -2.74 12.25 -7.95
CA GLY A 47 -2.69 10.80 -8.01
C GLY A 47 -1.31 10.29 -8.44
N GLY A 48 -1.12 8.98 -8.35
CA GLY A 48 0.18 8.35 -8.57
C GLY A 48 0.16 6.85 -8.33
N THR A 49 1.34 6.26 -8.27
CA THR A 49 1.52 4.81 -8.08
C THR A 49 2.56 4.54 -7.01
N ALA A 50 2.31 3.55 -6.16
CA ALA A 50 3.28 3.07 -5.19
C ALA A 50 4.51 2.46 -5.88
N LYS A 51 4.33 1.91 -7.10
CA LYS A 51 5.40 1.35 -7.92
C LYS A 51 6.50 2.37 -8.22
N LYS A 52 6.14 3.57 -8.69
CA LYS A 52 7.13 4.63 -8.97
C LYS A 52 7.96 5.01 -7.74
N ILE A 53 7.38 4.93 -6.54
CA ILE A 53 8.11 5.16 -5.29
C ILE A 53 9.03 3.99 -5.03
N TRP A 54 8.52 2.76 -4.98
CA TRP A 54 9.33 1.60 -4.63
C TRP A 54 10.44 1.32 -5.62
N ASP A 55 10.28 1.62 -6.90
CA ASP A 55 11.35 1.46 -7.90
C ASP A 55 12.58 2.33 -7.62
N LEU A 56 12.47 3.39 -6.78
CA LEU A 56 13.61 4.17 -6.32
C LEU A 56 14.37 3.52 -5.16
N TYR A 57 13.70 2.63 -4.42
CA TYR A 57 14.17 2.15 -3.12
C TYR A 57 14.32 0.63 -3.03
N MET A 58 13.70 -0.13 -3.94
CA MET A 58 13.56 -1.58 -3.92
C MET A 58 14.00 -2.16 -5.25
N SER A 59 14.37 -3.44 -5.25
CA SER A 59 14.94 -4.09 -6.44
C SER A 59 13.92 -4.25 -7.56
N LYS A 60 12.67 -4.55 -7.18
CA LYS A 60 11.60 -4.86 -8.12
C LYS A 60 10.25 -4.58 -7.47
N THR A 61 9.31 -4.07 -8.28
CA THR A 61 7.89 -4.00 -7.91
C THR A 61 7.09 -4.97 -8.75
N ILE A 62 6.22 -5.76 -8.11
CA ILE A 62 5.30 -6.68 -8.78
C ILE A 62 3.89 -6.08 -8.72
N VAL A 63 3.20 -6.08 -9.87
CA VAL A 63 1.77 -5.77 -9.98
C VAL A 63 1.04 -7.01 -10.47
N THR A 64 -0.05 -7.37 -9.82
CA THR A 64 -0.82 -8.59 -10.13
C THR A 64 -2.27 -8.47 -9.66
N THR A 65 -3.07 -9.50 -9.91
CA THR A 65 -4.40 -9.69 -9.33
C THR A 65 -4.35 -10.74 -8.22
N ALA A 66 -5.30 -10.76 -7.29
CA ALA A 66 -5.36 -11.84 -6.30
C ALA A 66 -6.79 -12.18 -5.87
N ASN A 67 -7.08 -13.47 -5.74
CA ASN A 67 -8.15 -13.97 -4.88
C ASN A 67 -7.63 -14.17 -3.44
N ILE A 68 -8.52 -14.49 -2.50
CA ILE A 68 -8.14 -14.70 -1.09
C ILE A 68 -7.00 -15.71 -0.89
N PRO A 69 -7.00 -16.92 -1.49
CA PRO A 69 -5.89 -17.86 -1.31
C PRO A 69 -4.54 -17.32 -1.80
N LYS A 70 -4.51 -16.63 -2.95
CA LYS A 70 -3.28 -15.99 -3.45
C LYS A 70 -2.85 -14.85 -2.53
N LEU A 71 -3.78 -14.01 -2.08
CA LEU A 71 -3.48 -12.89 -1.19
C LEU A 71 -2.91 -13.37 0.15
N ILE A 72 -3.47 -14.44 0.74
CA ILE A 72 -2.93 -15.07 1.94
C ILE A 72 -1.46 -15.49 1.72
N ARG A 73 -1.13 -16.11 0.58
CA ARG A 73 0.25 -16.50 0.26
C ARG A 73 1.18 -15.30 0.12
N LEU A 74 0.72 -14.21 -0.50
CA LEU A 74 1.50 -12.98 -0.65
C LEU A 74 1.78 -12.33 0.70
N LEU A 75 0.76 -12.24 1.56
CA LEU A 75 0.85 -11.59 2.87
C LEU A 75 1.76 -12.33 3.87
N LYS A 76 2.12 -13.60 3.61
CA LYS A 76 3.18 -14.30 4.37
C LYS A 76 4.55 -13.63 4.24
N LYS A 77 4.78 -12.88 3.16
CA LYS A 77 6.05 -12.20 2.89
C LYS A 77 6.08 -10.74 3.37
N GLY A 78 4.95 -10.21 3.82
CA GLY A 78 4.82 -8.83 4.24
C GLY A 78 3.53 -8.17 3.74
N PRO A 79 3.27 -6.93 4.16
CA PRO A 79 2.12 -6.17 3.71
C PRO A 79 2.18 -5.90 2.20
N VAL A 80 1.01 -5.81 1.57
CA VAL A 80 0.89 -5.52 0.12
C VAL A 80 -0.12 -4.40 -0.10
N GLY A 81 0.06 -3.61 -1.16
CA GLY A 81 -0.91 -2.62 -1.59
C GLY A 81 -2.04 -3.28 -2.36
N VAL A 82 -3.30 -3.01 -2.02
CA VAL A 82 -4.47 -3.53 -2.73
C VAL A 82 -5.45 -2.42 -3.07
N ALA A 83 -6.06 -2.48 -4.25
CA ALA A 83 -7.15 -1.58 -4.60
C ALA A 83 -8.49 -2.16 -4.14
N ILE A 84 -9.13 -1.48 -3.18
CA ILE A 84 -10.46 -1.87 -2.69
C ILE A 84 -11.58 -1.30 -3.58
N GLU A 85 -11.34 -0.15 -4.20
CA GLU A 85 -12.22 0.51 -5.17
C GLU A 85 -11.40 1.26 -6.21
N ARG A 86 -12.05 1.81 -7.25
CA ARG A 86 -11.36 2.52 -8.33
C ARG A 86 -10.64 3.75 -7.79
N GLY A 87 -9.33 3.83 -8.03
CA GLY A 87 -8.51 4.99 -7.66
C GLY A 87 -8.13 5.06 -6.17
N HIS A 88 -8.44 4.04 -5.37
CA HIS A 88 -8.10 4.02 -3.94
C HIS A 88 -7.27 2.80 -3.56
N LEU A 89 -6.05 3.05 -3.09
CA LEU A 89 -5.10 2.02 -2.66
C LEU A 89 -5.04 1.99 -1.13
N VAL A 90 -5.05 0.79 -0.56
CA VAL A 90 -4.92 0.55 0.89
C VAL A 90 -3.81 -0.46 1.17
N THR A 91 -3.31 -0.49 2.40
CA THR A 91 -2.30 -1.45 2.83
C THR A 91 -2.98 -2.69 3.40
N ALA A 92 -2.92 -3.83 2.71
CA ALA A 92 -3.34 -5.11 3.26
C ALA A 92 -2.26 -5.68 4.18
N MET A 93 -2.65 -6.09 5.39
CA MET A 93 -1.74 -6.55 6.45
C MET A 93 -1.92 -8.04 6.74
N SER A 94 -3.16 -8.54 6.69
CA SER A 94 -3.46 -9.96 6.82
C SER A 94 -4.74 -10.31 6.06
N ALA A 95 -4.92 -11.58 5.73
CA ALA A 95 -6.12 -12.07 5.07
C ALA A 95 -6.53 -13.42 5.66
N SER A 96 -7.82 -13.67 5.68
CA SER A 96 -8.41 -14.95 6.10
C SER A 96 -9.63 -15.26 5.23
N LYS A 97 -10.29 -16.39 5.50
CA LYS A 97 -11.59 -16.71 4.89
C LYS A 97 -12.70 -15.71 5.24
N HIS A 98 -12.51 -14.90 6.28
CA HIS A 98 -13.48 -13.92 6.77
C HIS A 98 -13.24 -12.50 6.24
N GLY A 99 -12.25 -12.32 5.36
CA GLY A 99 -11.92 -11.03 4.77
C GLY A 99 -10.46 -10.65 4.93
N VAL A 100 -10.15 -9.41 4.54
CA VAL A 100 -8.79 -8.86 4.51
C VAL A 100 -8.70 -7.70 5.49
N LEU A 101 -7.77 -7.79 6.44
CA LEU A 101 -7.44 -6.68 7.31
C LEU A 101 -6.58 -5.67 6.54
N VAL A 102 -7.13 -4.49 6.33
CA VAL A 102 -6.48 -3.39 5.62
C VAL A 102 -6.34 -2.18 6.53
N ARG A 103 -5.31 -1.37 6.29
CA ARG A 103 -5.18 -0.01 6.80
C ARG A 103 -5.49 0.97 5.69
N ASP A 104 -6.46 1.85 5.93
CA ASP A 104 -6.91 2.82 4.93
C ASP A 104 -6.24 4.18 5.13
N PRO A 105 -5.54 4.71 4.12
CA PRO A 105 -4.93 6.04 4.19
C PRO A 105 -5.92 7.19 4.50
N ARG A 106 -7.22 7.04 4.22
CA ARG A 106 -8.21 8.11 4.47
C ARG A 106 -8.36 8.43 5.95
N ASP A 107 -8.39 7.41 6.79
CA ASP A 107 -8.66 7.53 8.22
C ASP A 107 -7.51 7.01 9.10
N ALA A 108 -6.48 6.39 8.50
CA ALA A 108 -5.39 5.70 9.16
C ALA A 108 -5.85 4.58 10.11
N LYS A 109 -7.08 4.07 9.93
CA LYS A 109 -7.65 2.99 10.73
C LYS A 109 -7.51 1.66 10.03
N GLU A 110 -7.49 0.62 10.85
CA GLU A 110 -7.51 -0.76 10.40
C GLU A 110 -8.97 -1.23 10.33
N LYS A 111 -9.34 -1.89 9.23
CA LYS A 111 -10.68 -2.43 9.02
C LYS A 111 -10.63 -3.70 8.21
N VAL A 112 -11.64 -4.55 8.38
CA VAL A 112 -11.81 -5.75 7.57
C VAL A 112 -12.64 -5.41 6.35
N VAL A 113 -12.14 -5.74 5.17
CA VAL A 113 -12.90 -5.67 3.92
C VAL A 113 -13.34 -7.07 3.49
N ASP A 114 -14.63 -7.22 3.25
CA ASP A 114 -15.24 -8.44 2.73
C ASP A 114 -15.23 -8.43 1.20
N LYS A 115 -14.03 -8.63 0.64
CA LYS A 115 -13.81 -8.70 -0.81
C LYS A 115 -13.03 -9.95 -1.16
N THR A 116 -13.55 -10.73 -2.09
CA THR A 116 -12.99 -12.05 -2.43
C THR A 116 -11.96 -12.00 -3.57
N PHE A 117 -11.96 -10.91 -4.35
CA PHE A 117 -11.06 -10.70 -5.49
C PHE A 117 -10.57 -9.25 -5.60
N PHE A 118 -9.28 -9.09 -5.87
CA PHE A 118 -8.59 -7.81 -6.01
C PHE A 118 -7.99 -7.72 -7.41
N GLN A 119 -8.50 -6.77 -8.20
CA GLN A 119 -8.04 -6.49 -9.56
C GLN A 119 -6.66 -5.84 -9.60
N TYR A 120 -6.22 -5.23 -8.50
CA TYR A 120 -4.91 -4.60 -8.41
C TYR A 120 -4.31 -4.89 -7.04
N VAL A 121 -3.20 -5.62 -7.06
CA VAL A 121 -2.34 -5.92 -5.92
C VAL A 121 -0.92 -5.56 -6.34
N THR A 122 -0.21 -4.80 -5.51
CA THR A 122 1.14 -4.34 -5.78
C THR A 122 2.02 -4.49 -4.54
N TYR A 123 3.26 -4.92 -4.73
CA TYR A 123 4.22 -5.07 -3.63
C TYR A 123 5.67 -5.03 -4.14
N PRO A 124 6.60 -4.51 -3.33
CA PRO A 124 8.02 -4.59 -3.64
C PRO A 124 8.61 -5.95 -3.25
N VAL A 125 9.72 -6.31 -3.89
CA VAL A 125 10.56 -7.48 -3.59
C VAL A 125 11.99 -7.03 -3.33
#